data_AF-A0A969GMF9-F1
#
_entry.id   AF-A0A969GMF9-F1
#
_cell.length_a   1.000
_cell.length_b   1.000
_cell.length_c   1.000
_cell.angle_alpha   90.00
_cell.angle_beta   90.00
_cell.angle_gamma   90.00
#
_symmetry.space_group_name_H-M   'P 1'
#
loop_
_entity.id
_entity.type
_entity.pdbx_description
1 polymer ?
#
loop_
_entity_poly.entity_id
_entity_poly.type
_entity_poly.pdbx_seq_one_letter_code
_entity_poly.pdbx_strand_id
1 'polypeptide(L)'
;MTTANAIDEAIRAAGVLSSVGTRERYRPLLQAVRSFLADKQVLYVHCSLPSPNIGQRTWLHDEERSGGFALEWGQHAVDYVRFMTGEDIVTAQAFYVRPEGYDFSLTSSFNFLLTNGGVMSLSFVNYRAEGAVQAGRRSEPLFGIYYLGGRIDVYREGKDRWSYEHNGTPVIDGEVLTRGWPRTAPLSKPCARATAARCSTTITTG
;
A
#
# COMPACT_ATOMS: atom_id res chain seq x y z
N MET A 1 2.97 7.07 -23.93
CA MET A 1 4.14 6.17 -23.76
C MET A 1 5.43 6.68 -24.41
N THR A 2 5.39 7.71 -25.28
CA THR A 2 6.55 8.20 -26.05
C THR A 2 7.78 8.56 -25.19
N THR A 3 7.61 9.31 -24.10
CA THR A 3 8.74 9.73 -23.25
C THR A 3 9.43 8.56 -22.55
N ALA A 4 8.66 7.61 -22.00
CA ALA A 4 9.24 6.45 -21.31
C ALA A 4 10.03 5.56 -22.28
N ASN A 5 9.53 5.36 -23.50
CA ASN A 5 10.22 4.59 -24.53
C ASN A 5 11.51 5.28 -24.99
N ALA A 6 11.49 6.61 -25.17
CA ALA A 6 12.69 7.37 -25.53
C ALA A 6 13.77 7.30 -24.44
N ILE A 7 13.35 7.32 -23.16
CA ILE A 7 14.27 7.15 -22.03
C ILE A 7 14.89 5.75 -22.04
N ASP A 8 14.08 4.69 -22.22
CA ASP A 8 14.57 3.29 -22.32
C ASP A 8 15.54 3.11 -23.50
N GLU A 9 15.24 3.68 -24.67
CA GLU A 9 16.14 3.66 -25.82
C GLU A 9 17.48 4.33 -25.53
N ALA A 10 17.46 5.53 -24.92
CA ALA A 10 18.67 6.25 -24.55
C ALA A 10 19.52 5.48 -23.51
N ILE A 11 18.88 4.85 -22.51
CA ILE A 11 19.54 4.01 -21.52
C ILE A 11 20.26 2.83 -22.19
N ARG A 12 19.56 2.13 -23.11
CA ARG A 12 20.12 0.99 -23.84
C ARG A 12 21.29 1.41 -24.73
N ALA A 13 21.13 2.51 -25.46
CA ALA A 13 22.19 3.04 -26.33
C ALA A 13 23.44 3.44 -25.54
N ALA A 14 23.26 3.97 -24.33
CA ALA A 14 24.37 4.32 -23.43
C ALA A 14 25.01 3.11 -22.73
N GLY A 15 24.40 1.92 -22.78
CA GLY A 15 24.90 0.73 -22.11
C GLY A 15 24.89 0.84 -20.57
N VAL A 16 24.03 1.69 -20.01
CA VAL A 16 23.96 1.92 -18.56
C VAL A 16 22.80 1.16 -17.92
N LEU A 17 22.96 0.80 -16.65
CA LEU A 17 21.87 0.26 -15.86
C LEU A 17 21.00 1.40 -15.31
N SER A 18 19.69 1.29 -15.52
CA SER A 18 18.69 2.20 -14.97
C SER A 18 17.51 1.39 -14.44
N SER A 19 16.93 1.83 -13.34
CA SER A 19 15.81 1.15 -12.69
C SER A 19 14.87 2.16 -12.05
N VAL A 20 13.58 1.85 -12.04
CA VAL A 20 12.57 2.61 -11.30
C VAL A 20 12.65 2.22 -9.82
N GLY A 21 12.64 3.21 -8.93
CA GLY A 21 12.79 3.02 -7.47
C GLY A 21 11.58 2.41 -6.76
N THR A 22 11.03 1.29 -7.25
CA THR A 22 9.89 0.57 -6.66
C THR A 22 10.29 -0.21 -5.40
N ARG A 23 10.78 0.51 -4.38
CA ARG A 23 11.42 -0.07 -3.19
C ARG A 23 10.54 -1.03 -2.40
N GLU A 24 9.22 -0.83 -2.43
CA GLU A 24 8.31 -1.65 -1.62
C GLU A 24 8.25 -3.11 -2.10
N ARG A 25 8.61 -3.40 -3.37
CA ARG A 25 8.73 -4.78 -3.88
C ARG A 25 9.74 -5.64 -3.10
N TYR A 26 10.70 -5.01 -2.42
CA TYR A 26 11.68 -5.71 -1.59
C TYR A 26 11.21 -5.96 -0.17
N ARG A 27 9.99 -5.53 0.20
CA ARG A 27 9.44 -5.85 1.52
C ARG A 27 9.18 -7.35 1.64
N PRO A 28 9.62 -7.99 2.74
CA PRO A 28 9.31 -9.40 3.01
C PRO A 28 7.82 -9.71 2.91
N LEU A 29 6.95 -8.79 3.36
CA LEU A 29 5.50 -8.96 3.28
C LEU A 29 5.01 -9.09 1.83
N LEU A 30 5.39 -8.18 0.92
CA LEU A 30 4.93 -8.26 -0.47
C LEU A 30 5.51 -9.49 -1.18
N GLN A 31 6.72 -9.90 -0.82
CA GLN A 31 7.34 -11.14 -1.32
C GLN A 31 6.57 -12.39 -0.85
N ALA A 32 6.12 -12.41 0.41
CA ALA A 32 5.32 -13.50 0.96
C ALA A 32 3.94 -13.57 0.30
N VAL A 33 3.25 -12.44 0.16
CA VAL A 33 1.97 -12.36 -0.55
C VAL A 33 2.11 -12.80 -2.01
N ARG A 34 3.15 -12.34 -2.70
CA ARG A 34 3.47 -12.77 -4.06
C ARG A 34 3.67 -14.28 -4.16
N SER A 35 4.48 -14.84 -3.28
CA SER A 35 4.77 -16.28 -3.27
C SER A 35 3.51 -17.10 -3.00
N PHE A 36 2.64 -16.63 -2.10
CA PHE A 36 1.38 -17.29 -1.77
C PHE A 36 0.38 -17.28 -2.94
N LEU A 37 0.32 -16.18 -3.69
CA LEU A 37 -0.62 -16.00 -4.80
C LEU A 37 -0.15 -16.63 -6.12
N ALA A 38 1.09 -17.10 -6.21
CA ALA A 38 1.72 -17.53 -7.46
C ALA A 38 0.95 -18.63 -8.24
N ASP A 39 0.18 -19.46 -7.53
CA ASP A 39 -0.64 -20.55 -8.07
C ASP A 39 -2.15 -20.32 -7.86
N LYS A 40 -2.56 -19.10 -7.50
CA LYS A 40 -3.95 -18.76 -7.16
C LYS A 40 -4.59 -17.96 -8.29
N GLN A 41 -5.84 -18.28 -8.61
CA GLN A 41 -6.62 -17.50 -9.56
C GLN A 41 -7.15 -16.24 -8.88
N VAL A 42 -6.53 -15.09 -9.15
CA VAL A 42 -7.00 -13.79 -8.64
C VAL A 42 -8.27 -13.37 -9.37
N LEU A 43 -9.33 -13.10 -8.62
CA LEU A 43 -10.65 -12.71 -9.14
C LEU A 43 -10.85 -11.20 -9.08
N TYR A 44 -10.47 -10.60 -7.95
CA TYR A 44 -10.70 -9.18 -7.70
C TYR A 44 -9.62 -8.56 -6.82
N VAL A 45 -9.25 -7.32 -7.12
CA VAL A 45 -8.37 -6.53 -6.26
C VAL A 45 -9.01 -5.19 -5.95
N HIS A 46 -9.04 -4.81 -4.68
CA HIS A 46 -9.50 -3.51 -4.23
C HIS A 46 -8.34 -2.73 -3.59
N CYS A 47 -8.19 -1.47 -3.95
CA CYS A 47 -7.30 -0.54 -3.27
C CYS A 47 -8.00 0.81 -3.08
N SER A 48 -8.02 1.32 -1.85
CA SER A 48 -8.59 2.63 -1.55
C SER A 48 -7.67 3.43 -0.64
N LEU A 49 -7.44 4.68 -1.02
CA LEU A 49 -6.67 5.64 -0.24
C LEU A 49 -7.50 6.90 -0.01
N PRO A 50 -8.35 6.92 1.03
CA PRO A 50 -8.97 8.15 1.48
C PRO A 50 -7.94 9.01 2.21
N SER A 51 -7.88 10.31 1.86
CA SER A 51 -7.03 11.27 2.54
C SER A 51 -7.76 12.61 2.69
N PRO A 52 -7.77 13.23 3.88
CA PRO A 52 -8.29 14.59 3.99
C PRO A 52 -7.37 15.55 3.23
N ASN A 53 -7.96 16.42 2.42
CA ASN A 53 -7.24 17.54 1.83
C ASN A 53 -6.99 18.60 2.91
N ILE A 54 -5.74 18.70 3.36
CA ILE A 54 -5.31 19.61 4.43
C ILE A 54 -5.09 21.07 3.98
N GLY A 55 -5.50 21.43 2.75
CA GLY A 55 -5.57 22.82 2.29
C GLY A 55 -4.22 23.53 2.07
N GLN A 56 -3.09 22.85 2.27
CA GLN A 56 -1.77 23.39 1.95
C GLN A 56 -1.49 23.22 0.46
N ARG A 57 -1.38 24.33 -0.28
CA ARG A 57 -0.95 24.29 -1.69
C ARG A 57 0.52 23.86 -1.74
N THR A 58 0.77 22.74 -2.40
CA THR A 58 2.09 22.14 -2.63
C THR A 58 2.17 21.73 -4.10
N TRP A 59 3.34 21.31 -4.57
CA TRP A 59 3.49 20.81 -5.95
C TRP A 59 2.55 19.61 -6.26
N LEU A 60 2.12 18.85 -5.23
CA LEU A 60 1.16 17.75 -5.38
C LEU A 60 -0.23 18.22 -5.84
N HIS A 61 -0.50 19.51 -5.79
CA HIS A 61 -1.76 20.12 -6.22
C HIS A 61 -1.65 20.79 -7.60
N ASP A 62 -0.55 20.57 -8.31
CA ASP A 62 -0.27 21.13 -9.62
C ASP A 62 -0.16 19.98 -10.64
N GLU A 63 -1.26 19.70 -11.35
CA GLU A 63 -1.30 18.61 -12.33
C GLU A 63 -0.34 18.83 -13.51
N GLU A 64 -0.08 20.09 -13.90
CA GLU A 64 0.90 20.40 -14.96
C GLU A 64 2.32 19.98 -14.57
N ARG A 65 2.60 19.93 -13.26
CA ARG A 65 3.85 19.42 -12.69
C ARG A 65 3.77 17.98 -12.21
N SER A 66 2.85 17.19 -12.77
CA SER A 66 2.61 15.79 -12.39
C SER A 66 2.15 15.59 -10.94
N GLY A 67 1.48 16.59 -10.37
CA GLY A 67 0.76 16.47 -9.11
C GLY A 67 -0.48 15.56 -9.22
N GLY A 68 -1.15 15.38 -8.08
CA GLY A 68 -2.33 14.55 -7.94
C GLY A 68 -2.02 13.14 -7.45
N PHE A 69 -2.89 12.61 -6.58
CA PHE A 69 -2.74 11.29 -5.97
C PHE A 69 -2.77 10.14 -6.99
N ALA A 70 -3.46 10.33 -8.12
CA ALA A 70 -3.46 9.36 -9.21
C ALA A 70 -2.06 9.13 -9.79
N LEU A 71 -1.22 10.16 -9.91
CA LEU A 71 0.16 9.99 -10.40
C LEU A 71 1.13 9.67 -9.25
N GLU A 72 0.96 10.30 -8.09
CA GLU A 72 1.86 10.10 -6.96
C GLU A 72 1.71 8.68 -6.37
N TRP A 73 0.49 8.23 -6.04
CA TRP A 73 0.23 6.92 -5.44
C TRP A 73 -0.32 5.88 -6.42
N GLY A 74 -0.95 6.28 -7.53
CA GLY A 74 -1.52 5.33 -8.50
C GLY A 74 -0.48 4.43 -9.14
N GLN A 75 0.70 4.96 -9.45
CA GLN A 75 1.82 4.13 -9.93
C GLN A 75 2.20 3.06 -8.91
N HIS A 76 2.19 3.38 -7.61
CA HIS A 76 2.52 2.45 -6.54
C HIS A 76 1.45 1.38 -6.38
N ALA A 77 0.18 1.76 -6.37
CA ALA A 77 -0.92 0.80 -6.26
C ALA A 77 -0.92 -0.19 -7.43
N VAL A 78 -0.79 0.30 -8.66
CA VAL A 78 -0.71 -0.57 -9.85
C VAL A 78 0.54 -1.45 -9.81
N ASP A 79 1.69 -0.89 -9.45
CA ASP A 79 2.95 -1.64 -9.32
C ASP A 79 2.83 -2.81 -8.32
N TYR A 80 2.29 -2.54 -7.13
CA TYR A 80 2.22 -3.54 -6.07
C TYR A 80 1.24 -4.65 -6.42
N VAL A 81 0.10 -4.30 -7.03
CA VAL A 81 -0.86 -5.32 -7.48
C VAL A 81 -0.20 -6.20 -8.52
N ARG A 82 0.38 -5.65 -9.58
CA ARG A 82 1.09 -6.42 -10.61
C ARG A 82 2.18 -7.31 -10.01
N PHE A 83 2.95 -6.76 -9.07
CA PHE A 83 4.01 -7.49 -8.39
C PHE A 83 3.48 -8.66 -7.54
N MET A 84 2.42 -8.43 -6.75
CA MET A 84 1.84 -9.44 -5.84
C MET A 84 1.06 -10.52 -6.60
N THR A 85 0.31 -10.16 -7.63
CA THR A 85 -0.58 -11.09 -8.33
C THR A 85 0.08 -11.73 -9.54
N GLY A 86 1.13 -11.11 -10.10
CA GLY A 86 1.69 -11.50 -11.39
C GLY A 86 0.85 -11.11 -12.60
N GLU A 87 -0.27 -10.41 -12.37
CA GLU A 87 -1.21 -10.01 -13.43
C GLU A 87 -0.87 -8.63 -13.98
N ASP A 88 -1.03 -8.44 -15.29
CA ASP A 88 -0.91 -7.13 -15.95
C ASP A 88 -2.28 -6.49 -16.22
N ILE A 89 -2.25 -5.18 -16.50
CA ILE A 89 -3.46 -4.41 -16.84
C ILE A 89 -3.71 -4.51 -18.35
N VAL A 90 -4.89 -5.00 -18.73
CA VAL A 90 -5.34 -5.11 -20.13
C VAL A 90 -6.17 -3.90 -20.54
N THR A 91 -7.05 -3.43 -19.66
CA THR A 91 -7.95 -2.31 -19.95
C THR A 91 -8.14 -1.48 -18.69
N ALA A 92 -8.28 -0.17 -18.86
CA ALA A 92 -8.51 0.78 -17.78
C ALA A 92 -9.68 1.70 -18.14
N GLN A 93 -10.54 1.97 -17.17
CA GLN A 93 -11.51 3.05 -17.19
C GLN A 93 -11.26 3.92 -15.96
N ALA A 94 -11.36 5.24 -16.13
CA ALA A 94 -11.15 6.19 -15.04
C ALA A 94 -12.23 7.25 -15.01
N PHE A 95 -12.55 7.71 -13.80
CA PHE A 95 -13.44 8.83 -13.53
C PHE A 95 -12.75 9.79 -12.56
N TYR A 96 -12.87 11.08 -12.82
CA TYR A 96 -12.24 12.14 -12.03
C TYR A 96 -13.31 13.13 -11.57
N VAL A 97 -13.17 13.59 -10.33
CA VAL A 97 -14.02 14.63 -9.74
C VAL A 97 -13.15 15.83 -9.40
N ARG A 98 -13.35 16.92 -10.14
CA ARG A 98 -12.76 18.22 -9.90
C ARG A 98 -13.89 19.24 -9.70
N PRO A 99 -14.25 19.57 -8.45
CA PRO A 99 -15.22 20.62 -8.21
C PRO A 99 -14.71 21.97 -8.73
N GLU A 100 -15.64 22.89 -9.01
CA GLU A 100 -15.30 24.25 -9.41
C GLU A 100 -14.42 24.94 -8.35
N GLY A 101 -13.43 25.72 -8.81
CA GLY A 101 -12.48 26.42 -7.95
C GLY A 101 -11.32 25.57 -7.42
N TYR A 102 -11.16 24.32 -7.88
CA TYR A 102 -9.99 23.49 -7.59
C TYR A 102 -9.10 23.33 -8.82
N ASP A 103 -7.79 23.53 -8.63
CA ASP A 103 -6.76 23.43 -9.67
C ASP A 103 -6.38 21.97 -10.00
N PHE A 104 -6.94 20.99 -9.29
CA PHE A 104 -6.63 19.57 -9.43
C PHE A 104 -7.84 18.69 -9.05
N SER A 105 -7.85 17.46 -9.56
CA SER A 105 -8.89 16.47 -9.25
C SER A 105 -8.80 16.04 -7.79
N LEU A 106 -9.88 16.21 -7.03
CA LEU A 106 -9.92 15.79 -5.63
C LEU A 106 -10.02 14.27 -5.51
N THR A 107 -10.94 13.68 -6.27
CA THR A 107 -11.20 12.24 -6.23
C THR A 107 -11.03 11.65 -7.62
N SER A 108 -10.47 10.44 -7.67
CA SER A 108 -10.40 9.65 -8.89
C SER A 108 -10.67 8.19 -8.59
N SER A 109 -11.41 7.53 -9.48
CA SER A 109 -11.72 6.11 -9.42
C SER A 109 -11.29 5.43 -10.71
N PHE A 110 -10.69 4.26 -10.60
CA PHE A 110 -10.23 3.46 -11.71
C PHE A 110 -10.80 2.05 -11.61
N ASN A 111 -11.21 1.50 -12.75
CA ASN A 111 -11.53 0.09 -12.90
C ASN A 111 -10.61 -0.49 -13.97
N PHE A 112 -9.99 -1.63 -13.65
CA PHE A 112 -9.07 -2.33 -14.53
C PHE A 112 -9.54 -3.75 -14.83
N LEU A 113 -9.29 -4.20 -16.06
CA LEU A 113 -9.30 -5.61 -16.44
C LEU A 113 -7.88 -6.15 -16.35
N LEU A 114 -7.70 -7.30 -15.70
CA LEU A 114 -6.42 -7.99 -15.54
C LEU A 114 -6.22 -9.07 -16.61
N THR A 115 -4.97 -9.50 -16.82
CA THR A 115 -4.60 -10.52 -17.82
C THR A 115 -5.31 -11.86 -17.65
N ASN A 116 -5.59 -12.27 -16.42
CA ASN A 116 -6.37 -13.48 -16.13
C ASN A 116 -7.90 -13.31 -16.20
N GLY A 117 -8.39 -12.14 -16.62
CA GLY A 117 -9.82 -11.81 -16.68
C GLY A 117 -10.44 -11.34 -15.36
N GLY A 118 -9.68 -11.34 -14.26
CA GLY A 118 -10.06 -10.69 -13.00
C GLY A 118 -10.12 -9.17 -13.15
N VAL A 119 -10.64 -8.49 -12.14
CA VAL A 119 -10.80 -7.02 -12.17
C VAL A 119 -10.16 -6.34 -10.96
N MET A 120 -9.77 -5.07 -11.11
CA MET A 120 -9.23 -4.28 -10.02
C MET A 120 -9.95 -2.93 -9.93
N SER A 121 -10.36 -2.54 -8.72
CA SER A 121 -10.81 -1.19 -8.42
C SER A 121 -9.71 -0.43 -7.67
N LEU A 122 -9.44 0.81 -8.06
CA LEU A 122 -8.54 1.71 -7.35
C LEU A 122 -9.22 3.05 -7.15
N SER A 123 -9.30 3.53 -5.91
CA SER A 123 -9.88 4.83 -5.60
C SER A 123 -8.94 5.70 -4.77
N PHE A 124 -8.69 6.91 -5.26
CA PHE A 124 -8.11 8.00 -4.49
C PHE A 124 -9.22 8.95 -4.11
N VAL A 125 -9.49 9.08 -2.81
CA VAL A 125 -10.59 9.91 -2.32
C VAL A 125 -9.98 11.02 -1.49
N ASN A 126 -9.76 12.19 -2.11
CA ASN A 126 -9.50 13.38 -1.34
C ASN A 126 -10.79 14.15 -1.14
N TYR A 127 -11.04 14.52 0.11
CA TYR A 127 -12.18 15.33 0.49
C TYR A 127 -11.71 16.49 1.36
N ARG A 128 -12.36 17.65 1.20
CA ARG A 128 -12.17 18.78 2.10
C ARG A 128 -13.21 18.67 3.20
N ALA A 129 -12.74 18.51 4.44
CA ALA A 129 -13.63 18.56 5.59
C ALA A 129 -13.72 19.98 6.16
N GLU A 130 -14.89 20.32 6.68
CA GLU A 130 -15.09 21.51 7.50
C GLU A 130 -14.75 21.14 8.95
N GLY A 131 -13.51 21.41 9.37
CA GLY A 131 -13.04 21.15 10.74
C GLY A 131 -12.00 20.05 10.86
N ALA A 132 -11.69 19.66 12.10
CA ALA A 132 -10.65 18.68 12.39
C ALA A 132 -11.06 17.29 11.91
N VAL A 133 -10.33 16.74 10.95
CA VAL A 133 -10.46 15.34 10.56
C VAL A 133 -9.54 14.52 11.46
N GLN A 134 -10.12 13.60 12.23
CA GLN A 134 -9.32 12.55 12.84
C GLN A 134 -8.75 11.70 11.71
N ALA A 135 -7.42 11.50 11.71
CA ALA A 135 -6.83 10.49 10.84
C ALA A 135 -7.58 9.18 11.10
N GLY A 136 -8.33 8.70 10.08
CA GLY A 136 -9.23 7.57 10.25
C GLY A 136 -8.52 6.39 10.90
N ARG A 137 -9.24 5.66 11.77
CA ARG A 137 -8.76 4.35 12.22
C ARG A 137 -8.65 3.47 10.98
N ARG A 138 -7.45 2.98 10.68
CA ARG A 138 -7.16 2.07 9.56
C ARG A 138 -7.71 0.66 9.83
N SER A 139 -9.01 0.54 10.07
CA SER A 139 -9.72 -0.75 10.11
C SER A 139 -9.99 -1.31 8.71
N GLU A 140 -9.73 -0.53 7.67
CA GLU A 140 -9.87 -0.94 6.28
C GLU A 140 -8.50 -1.31 5.71
N PRO A 141 -8.42 -2.40 4.93
CA PRO A 141 -7.19 -2.78 4.26
C PRO A 141 -6.85 -1.77 3.17
N LEU A 142 -5.54 -1.52 3.01
CA LEU A 142 -5.02 -0.75 1.87
C LEU A 142 -5.22 -1.53 0.56
N PHE A 143 -5.02 -2.85 0.61
CA PHE A 143 -5.32 -3.76 -0.50
C PHE A 143 -6.17 -4.92 -0.01
N GLY A 144 -7.27 -5.22 -0.69
CA GLY A 144 -7.98 -6.49 -0.59
C GLY A 144 -7.77 -7.28 -1.87
N ILE A 145 -7.15 -8.46 -1.78
CA ILE A 145 -6.87 -9.35 -2.92
C ILE A 145 -7.70 -10.60 -2.75
N TYR A 146 -8.66 -10.79 -3.65
CA TYR A 146 -9.61 -11.90 -3.63
C TYR A 146 -9.24 -12.87 -4.72
N TYR A 147 -9.09 -14.14 -4.36
CA TYR A 147 -8.73 -15.22 -5.26
C TYR A 147 -9.69 -16.38 -5.05
N LEU A 148 -9.70 -17.33 -5.98
CA LEU A 148 -10.54 -18.52 -5.84
C LEU A 148 -10.11 -19.33 -4.60
N GLY A 149 -10.96 -19.33 -3.57
CA GLY A 149 -10.70 -20.02 -2.30
C GLY A 149 -10.35 -19.12 -1.11
N GLY A 150 -10.24 -17.80 -1.28
CA GLY A 150 -10.00 -16.91 -0.14
C GLY A 150 -9.69 -15.47 -0.49
N ARG A 151 -9.15 -14.74 0.50
CA ARG A 151 -8.67 -13.37 0.34
C ARG A 151 -7.44 -13.07 1.20
N ILE A 152 -6.65 -12.10 0.75
CA ILE A 152 -5.58 -11.45 1.50
C ILE A 152 -5.95 -9.99 1.69
N ASP A 153 -5.87 -9.52 2.93
CA ASP A 153 -6.09 -8.13 3.30
C ASP A 153 -4.75 -7.54 3.76
N VAL A 154 -4.19 -6.57 3.03
CA VAL A 154 -2.93 -5.90 3.36
C VAL A 154 -3.22 -4.55 3.99
N TYR A 155 -2.68 -4.34 5.18
CA TYR A 155 -2.82 -3.13 5.96
C TYR A 155 -1.50 -2.38 6.00
N ARG A 156 -1.60 -1.06 5.98
CA ARG A 156 -0.47 -0.16 6.26
C ARG A 156 -0.72 0.46 7.62
N GLU A 157 0.23 0.42 8.53
CA GLU A 157 0.18 1.02 9.87
C GLU A 157 1.25 2.12 9.98
N GLY A 158 0.85 3.39 9.97
CA GLY A 158 1.79 4.50 9.87
C GLY A 158 2.58 4.53 8.56
N LYS A 159 3.85 4.95 8.62
CA LYS A 159 4.75 5.05 7.46
C LYS A 159 5.46 3.75 7.13
N ASP A 160 5.89 3.01 8.15
CA ASP A 160 6.90 1.95 7.98
C ASP A 160 6.37 0.54 8.22
N ARG A 161 5.29 0.39 8.99
CA ARG A 161 4.75 -0.91 9.35
C ARG A 161 3.65 -1.32 8.39
N TRP A 162 3.73 -2.55 7.91
CA TRP A 162 2.71 -3.18 7.08
C TRP A 162 2.41 -4.55 7.69
N SER A 163 1.16 -4.96 7.62
CA SER A 163 0.67 -6.24 8.12
C SER A 163 -0.31 -6.81 7.09
N TYR A 164 -0.58 -8.11 7.16
CA TYR A 164 -1.60 -8.71 6.31
C TYR A 164 -2.33 -9.83 7.03
N GLU A 165 -3.55 -10.05 6.60
CA GLU A 165 -4.41 -11.13 7.06
C GLU A 165 -4.73 -12.06 5.91
N HIS A 166 -4.80 -13.35 6.20
CA HIS A 166 -5.32 -14.36 5.30
C HIS A 166 -6.69 -14.79 5.81
N ASN A 167 -7.74 -14.56 5.02
CA ASN A 167 -9.14 -14.84 5.41
C ASN A 167 -9.50 -14.24 6.79
N GLY A 168 -9.04 -13.02 7.07
CA GLY A 168 -9.25 -12.32 8.34
C GLY A 168 -8.39 -12.81 9.51
N THR A 169 -7.43 -13.71 9.26
CA THR A 169 -6.48 -14.20 10.25
C THR A 169 -5.11 -13.56 10.05
N PRO A 170 -4.55 -12.83 11.02
CA PRO A 170 -3.23 -12.22 10.90
C PRO A 170 -2.13 -13.23 10.59
N VAL A 171 -1.20 -12.84 9.72
CA VAL A 171 -0.01 -13.62 9.39
C VAL A 171 1.21 -12.90 9.96
N ILE A 172 1.95 -13.56 10.85
CA ILE A 172 3.18 -13.03 11.44
C ILE A 172 4.34 -13.89 10.91
N ASP A 173 5.36 -13.24 10.37
CA ASP A 173 6.58 -13.90 9.85
C ASP A 173 6.34 -15.01 8.81
N GLY A 174 5.20 -14.97 8.10
CA GLY A 174 4.83 -15.97 7.09
C GLY A 174 4.05 -17.17 7.64
N GLU A 175 3.81 -17.24 8.95
CA GLU A 175 2.95 -18.25 9.57
C GLU A 175 1.57 -17.68 9.92
N VAL A 176 0.50 -18.38 9.52
CA VAL A 176 -0.88 -17.99 9.81
C VAL A 176 -1.18 -18.27 11.28
N LEU A 177 -1.51 -17.24 12.06
CA LEU A 177 -1.86 -17.42 13.48
C LEU A 177 -3.24 -18.06 13.64
N THR A 178 -3.27 -19.36 13.89
CA THR A 178 -4.52 -20.07 14.22
C THR A 178 -4.92 -19.89 15.70
N ARG A 179 -5.02 -18.64 16.22
CA ARG A 179 -5.84 -18.28 17.41
C ARG A 179 -5.73 -16.80 17.82
N GLY A 180 -6.89 -16.15 17.87
CA GLY A 180 -7.30 -15.03 18.74
C GLY A 180 -6.27 -13.99 19.15
N TRP A 181 -6.11 -12.93 18.34
CA TRP A 181 -5.54 -11.68 18.82
C TRP A 181 -6.63 -10.82 19.49
N PRO A 182 -6.42 -10.30 20.72
CA PRO A 182 -7.39 -9.40 21.34
C PRO A 182 -7.40 -8.05 20.61
N ARG A 183 -8.58 -7.62 20.15
CA ARG A 183 -8.81 -6.38 19.36
C ARG A 183 -8.46 -5.05 20.07
N THR A 184 -7.81 -5.07 21.23
CA THR A 184 -7.56 -3.86 22.03
C THR A 184 -6.27 -3.97 22.84
N ALA A 185 -5.13 -3.61 22.25
CA ALA A 185 -3.95 -3.22 23.03
C ALA A 185 -3.16 -2.14 22.27
N PRO A 186 -3.08 -0.90 22.78
CA PRO A 186 -2.15 0.08 22.24
C PRO A 186 -0.73 -0.29 22.67
N LEU A 187 0.14 -0.60 21.71
CA LEU A 187 1.55 -0.86 21.96
C LEU A 187 2.26 0.47 22.29
N SER A 188 2.47 0.73 23.58
CA SER A 188 3.40 1.76 24.06
C SER A 188 4.83 1.39 23.60
N LYS A 189 5.53 2.37 23.02
CA LYS A 189 6.93 2.27 22.58
C LYS A 189 7.85 1.80 23.73
N PRO A 190 8.85 0.93 23.50
CA PRO A 190 9.93 0.75 24.46
C PRO A 190 10.86 1.96 24.38
N CYS A 191 10.89 2.75 25.46
CA CYS A 191 11.85 3.81 25.67
C CYS A 191 13.21 3.18 26.03
N ALA A 192 14.23 3.46 25.23
CA ALA A 192 15.61 3.10 25.54
C ALA A 192 16.09 3.90 26.77
N ARG A 193 16.53 3.19 27.81
CA ARG A 193 17.59 3.62 28.73
C ARG A 193 18.13 2.41 29.48
N ALA A 194 19.22 1.86 28.96
CA ALA A 194 20.11 1.01 29.75
C ALA A 194 20.84 1.91 30.75
N THR A 195 20.66 1.63 32.04
CA THR A 195 21.58 2.08 33.08
C THR A 195 21.82 0.90 34.00
N ALA A 196 23.10 0.52 34.08
CA ALA A 196 23.59 -0.60 34.87
C ALA A 196 23.29 -0.42 36.37
N ALA A 197 22.78 -1.47 37.01
CA ALA A 197 22.89 -1.65 38.45
C ALA A 197 23.11 -3.14 38.76
N ARG A 198 24.08 -3.37 39.63
CA ARG A 198 24.72 -4.64 39.97
C ARG A 198 23.74 -5.58 40.67
N CYS A 199 23.71 -6.84 40.24
CA CYS A 199 23.04 -7.91 40.97
C CYS A 199 24.02 -8.50 41.99
N SER A 200 23.80 -8.24 43.28
CA SER A 200 24.48 -8.91 44.38
C SER A 200 23.81 -10.25 44.66
N THR A 201 24.58 -11.32 44.52
CA THR A 201 24.22 -12.69 44.90
C THR A 201 24.09 -12.79 46.43
N THR A 202 22.99 -13.35 46.94
CA THR A 202 22.97 -13.94 48.28
C THR A 202 22.30 -15.30 48.16
N ILE A 203 23.13 -16.33 48.38
CA ILE A 203 22.73 -17.72 48.56
C ILE A 203 22.39 -17.87 50.04
N THR A 204 21.22 -18.42 50.35
CA THR A 204 20.93 -18.92 51.70
C THR A 204 20.64 -20.41 51.58
N THR A 205 21.53 -21.21 52.15
CA THR A 205 21.34 -22.65 52.42
C THR A 205 20.54 -22.81 53.71
N GLY A 206 19.55 -23.69 53.67
CA GLY A 206 18.75 -24.15 54.81
C GLY A 206 17.65 -25.05 54.32
#